data_AF-A0A514L9N1-F1
#
_entry.id   AF-A0A514L9N1-F1
#
_cell.length_a   1.000
_cell.length_b   1.000
_cell.length_c   1.000
_cell.angle_alpha   90.00
_cell.angle_beta   90.00
_cell.angle_gamma   90.00
#
_symmetry.space_group_name_H-M   'P 1'
#
loop_
_entity.id
_entity.type
_entity.pdbx_description
1 polymer ?
#
loop_
_entity_poly.entity_id
_entity_poly.type
_entity_poly.pdbx_seq_one_letter_code
_entity_poly.pdbx_strand_id
1 'polypeptide(L)' 'MKKKEVDEILDHISQKFEDDVPRIVKMLVRKKIGKFQSFEAGSLPESLRTCTVEELIDIVKKGLESGKLKI' A
#
# COMPACT_ATOMS: atom_id res chain seq x y z
N MET A 1 -14.71 8.88 6.44
CA MET A 1 -13.63 9.86 6.64
C MET A 1 -14.08 11.22 6.15
N LYS A 2 -13.64 12.29 6.80
CA LYS A 2 -13.85 13.67 6.36
C LYS A 2 -12.91 13.96 5.19
N LYS A 3 -13.31 14.87 4.30
CA LYS A 3 -12.54 15.26 3.12
C LYS A 3 -11.08 15.62 3.44
N LYS A 4 -10.86 16.40 4.51
CA LYS A 4 -9.52 16.79 4.97
C LYS A 4 -8.61 15.59 5.26
N GLU A 5 -9.14 14.54 5.89
CA GLU A 5 -8.37 13.34 6.22
C GLU A 5 -8.04 12.52 4.96
N VAL A 6 -8.94 12.54 3.97
CA VAL A 6 -8.69 11.90 2.67
C VAL A 6 -7.61 12.66 1.89
N ASP A 7 -7.70 13.99 1.84
CA ASP A 7 -6.72 14.84 1.15
C ASP A 7 -5.33 14.67 1.76
N GLU A 8 -5.22 14.63 3.10
CA GLU A 8 -3.96 14.39 3.82
C GLU A 8 -3.31 13.04 3.44
N ILE A 9 -4.11 11.97 3.35
CA ILE A 9 -3.61 10.65 2.92
C ILE A 9 -3.11 10.69 1.47
N LEU A 10 -3.88 11.31 0.57
CA LEU A 10 -3.53 11.39 -0.85
C LEU A 10 -2.26 12.20 -1.08
N ASP A 11 -2.09 13.29 -0.34
CA ASP A 11 -0.90 14.14 -0.39
C ASP A 11 0.33 13.38 0.14
N HIS A 12 0.19 12.68 1.26
CA HIS A 12 1.28 11.88 1.82
C HIS A 12 1.76 10.78 0.86
N ILE A 13 0.83 10.06 0.23
CA ILE A 13 1.15 9.03 -0.76
C ILE A 13 1.83 9.67 -1.99
N SER A 14 1.31 10.80 -2.47
CA SER A 14 1.85 11.49 -3.64
C SER A 14 3.28 11.95 -3.40
N GLN A 15 3.57 12.58 -2.26
CA GLN A 15 4.93 13.00 -1.90
C GLN A 15 5.91 11.83 -1.86
N LYS A 16 5.54 10.74 -1.17
CA LYS A 16 6.38 9.52 -1.12
C LYS A 16 6.65 8.92 -2.48
N PHE A 17 5.64 8.90 -3.34
CA PHE A 17 5.80 8.42 -4.70
C PHE A 17 6.62 9.40 -5.57
N GLU A 18 6.59 10.69 -5.26
CA GLU A 18 7.35 11.69 -5.99
C GLU A 18 8.84 11.68 -5.66
N ASP A 19 9.17 11.60 -4.38
CA ASP A 19 10.53 11.71 -3.84
C ASP A 19 11.33 10.41 -3.99
N ASP A 20 10.72 9.24 -3.76
CA ASP A 20 11.46 7.97 -3.65
C ASP A 20 11.51 7.15 -4.96
N VAL A 21 10.76 7.53 -6.02
CA VAL A 21 10.57 6.67 -7.22
C VAL A 21 11.11 7.31 -8.50
N PRO A 22 12.06 6.69 -9.22
CA PRO A 22 12.52 7.17 -10.53
C PRO A 22 11.41 7.24 -11.60
N ARG A 23 11.48 8.21 -12.53
CA ARG A 23 10.44 8.45 -13.57
C ARG A 23 10.04 7.20 -14.38
N ILE A 24 10.98 6.33 -14.74
CA ILE A 24 10.69 5.11 -15.49
C ILE A 24 9.88 4.09 -14.66
N VAL A 25 10.14 4.04 -13.36
CA VAL A 25 9.38 3.22 -12.40
C VAL A 25 7.99 3.81 -12.20
N LYS A 26 7.84 5.14 -12.17
CA LYS A 26 6.52 5.82 -12.16
C LYS A 26 5.66 5.40 -13.35
N MET A 27 6.25 5.28 -14.55
CA MET A 27 5.53 4.85 -15.76
C MET A 27 5.06 3.39 -15.67
N LEU A 28 5.89 2.49 -15.13
CA LEU A 28 5.54 1.07 -14.93
C LEU A 28 4.46 0.90 -13.86
N VAL A 29 4.54 1.65 -12.75
CA VAL A 29 3.51 1.66 -11.72
C VAL A 29 2.20 2.19 -12.30
N ARG A 30 2.20 3.27 -13.09
CA ARG A 30 0.99 3.75 -13.80
C ARG A 30 0.33 2.67 -14.66
N LYS A 31 1.11 1.83 -15.35
CA LYS A 31 0.56 0.67 -16.09
C LYS A 31 -0.02 -0.40 -15.14
N LYS A 32 0.58 -0.62 -13.97
CA LYS A 32 0.04 -1.51 -12.93
C LYS A 32 -1.15 -0.91 -12.17
N ILE A 33 -1.33 0.42 -12.13
CA ILE A 33 -2.51 1.07 -11.52
C ILE A 33 -3.80 0.60 -12.18
N GLY A 34 -3.79 0.29 -13.48
CA GLY A 34 -4.95 -0.34 -14.13
C GLY A 34 -5.39 -1.64 -13.46
N LYS A 35 -4.43 -2.45 -12.97
CA LYS A 35 -4.72 -3.65 -12.16
C LYS A 35 -5.15 -3.33 -10.73
N PHE A 36 -4.71 -2.20 -10.19
CA PHE A 36 -5.10 -1.72 -8.86
C PHE A 36 -6.54 -1.17 -8.86
N GLN A 37 -6.96 -0.49 -9.92
CA GLN A 37 -8.34 -0.04 -10.10
C GLN A 37 -9.33 -1.21 -10.18
N SER A 38 -8.88 -2.36 -10.70
CA SER A 38 -9.65 -3.61 -10.70
C SER A 38 -9.45 -4.45 -9.44
N PHE A 39 -8.67 -3.98 -8.45
CA PHE A 39 -8.39 -4.75 -7.24
C PHE A 39 -9.48 -4.52 -6.20
N GLU A 40 -10.29 -5.53 -5.95
CA GLU A 40 -11.37 -5.45 -4.97
C GLU A 40 -10.91 -5.96 -3.61
N ALA A 41 -11.16 -5.17 -2.56
CA ALA A 41 -10.85 -5.57 -1.19
C ALA A 41 -11.53 -6.90 -0.81
N GLY A 42 -12.69 -7.21 -1.39
CA GLY A 42 -13.42 -8.46 -1.17
C GLY A 42 -12.67 -9.74 -1.62
N SER A 43 -11.67 -9.60 -2.49
CA SER A 43 -10.81 -10.72 -2.91
C SER A 43 -9.77 -11.13 -1.86
N LEU A 44 -9.58 -10.31 -0.81
CA LEU A 44 -8.62 -10.56 0.26
C LEU A 44 -9.19 -11.51 1.32
N PRO A 45 -8.33 -12.31 1.99
CA PRO A 45 -8.71 -13.07 3.18
C PRO A 45 -9.37 -12.17 4.23
N GLU A 46 -10.37 -12.71 4.94
CA GLU A 46 -11.08 -11.96 5.99
C GLU A 46 -10.13 -11.35 7.01
N SER A 47 -9.13 -12.11 7.45
CA SER A 47 -8.10 -11.65 8.39
C SER A 47 -7.32 -10.42 7.91
N LEU A 48 -7.17 -10.24 6.60
CA LEU A 48 -6.49 -9.08 6.04
C LEU A 48 -7.45 -7.89 5.86
N ARG A 49 -8.73 -8.15 5.59
CA ARG A 49 -9.77 -7.11 5.46
C ARG A 49 -10.07 -6.41 6.79
N THR A 50 -9.91 -7.11 7.90
CA THR A 50 -10.10 -6.56 9.25
C THR A 50 -8.81 -6.08 9.91
N CYS A 51 -7.66 -6.27 9.25
CA CYS A 51 -6.35 -5.88 9.76
C CYS A 51 -6.16 -4.37 9.65
N THR A 52 -5.78 -3.71 10.74
CA THR A 52 -5.41 -2.30 10.71
C THR A 52 -4.05 -2.10 10.04
N VAL A 53 -3.79 -0.87 9.59
CA VAL A 53 -2.49 -0.53 8.97
C VAL A 53 -1.33 -0.75 9.95
N GLU A 54 -1.52 -0.46 11.23
CA GLU A 54 -0.50 -0.65 12.28
C GLU A 54 -0.19 -2.14 12.51
N GLU A 55 -1.24 -2.97 12.61
CA GLU A 55 -1.09 -4.43 12.72
C GLU A 55 -0.40 -5.03 11.50
N LEU A 56 -0.75 -4.56 10.29
CA LEU A 56 -0.11 -5.02 9.06
C LEU A 56 1.40 -4.71 9.07
N ILE A 57 1.78 -3.50 9.48
CA ILE A 57 3.19 -3.11 9.58
C ILE A 57 3.94 -4.00 10.59
N ASP A 58 3.35 -4.28 11.75
CA ASP A 58 3.96 -5.13 12.77
C ASP A 58 4.11 -6.59 12.31
N ILE A 59 3.07 -7.14 11.66
CA ILE A 59 3.09 -8.51 11.08
C ILE A 59 4.20 -8.64 10.03
N VAL A 60 4.32 -7.66 9.14
CA VAL A 60 5.35 -7.66 8.08
C VAL A 60 6.75 -7.57 8.69
N LYS A 61 6.98 -6.67 9.65
CA LYS A 61 8.27 -6.55 10.35
C LYS A 61 8.66 -7.85 11.03
N LYS A 62 7.76 -8.44 11.83
CA LYS A 62 8.00 -9.74 12.48
C LYS A 62 8.20 -10.86 11.47
N GLY A 63 7.51 -10.84 10.34
CA GLY A 63 7.69 -11.78 9.24
C GLY A 63 9.09 -11.73 8.64
N LEU A 64 9.64 -10.53 8.44
CA LEU A 64 11.00 -10.31 7.96
C LEU A 64 12.04 -10.76 8.98
N GLU A 65 11.89 -10.34 10.24
CA GLU A 65 12.81 -10.70 11.33
C GLU A 65 12.85 -12.21 11.59
N SER A 66 11.69 -12.86 11.52
CA SER A 66 11.58 -14.32 11.67
C SER A 66 12.00 -15.11 10.43
N GLY A 67 12.29 -14.44 9.31
CA GLY A 67 12.61 -15.06 8.03
C GLY A 67 11.46 -15.81 7.36
N LYS A 68 10.24 -15.72 7.90
CA LYS A 68 9.01 -16.30 7.32
C LYS A 68 8.55 -15.54 6.08
N LEU A 69 8.86 -14.26 6.01
CA LEU A 69 8.65 -13.42 4.83
C LEU A 69 10.00 -13.14 4.17
N LYS A 70 10.11 -13.47 2.88
CA LYS A 70 11.28 -13.17 2.05
C LYS A 70 10.79 -12.35 0.85
N ILE A 71 11.10 -11.06 0.88
CA ILE A 71 10.77 -10.08 -0.15
C ILE A 71 12.01 -9.32 -0.57
#